data_AF-A0A9C9YXY7-F1
#
_entry.id   AF-A0A9C9YXY7-F1
#
_cell.length_a   1.000
_cell.length_b   1.000
_cell.length_c   1.000
_cell.angle_alpha   90.00
_cell.angle_beta   90.00
_cell.angle_gamma   90.00
#
_symmetry.space_group_name_H-M   'P 1'
#
loop_
_entity.id
_entity.type
_entity.pdbx_description
1 polymer ?
#
loop_
_entity_poly.entity_id
_entity_poly.type
_entity_poly.pdbx_seq_one_letter_code
_entity_poly.pdbx_strand_id
1 'polypeptide(L)'
;MRDHDHDHTAAFAEAFFMANLLFVGVFHLALWVLWLTRRDRVSPIARDHLKQALAGSAFTTLLFLALNIGIMLTTGYHSVGGLLTLEIYYMFIVPLFMLIGILGFKKAITREEYRYPVFARLLNIETAANPA
;
A
#
# COMPACT_ATOMS: atom_id res chain seq x y z
N MET A 1 -25.45 10.99 -18.45
CA MET A 1 -24.57 11.64 -17.46
C MET A 1 -24.82 10.93 -16.15
N ARG A 2 -24.06 9.87 -15.84
CA ARG A 2 -24.22 9.12 -14.59
C ARG A 2 -23.52 9.93 -13.51
N ASP A 3 -24.28 10.26 -12.48
CA ASP A 3 -23.81 10.95 -11.29
C ASP A 3 -22.60 10.19 -10.72
N HIS A 4 -21.39 10.75 -10.87
CA HIS A 4 -20.20 10.26 -10.19
C HIS A 4 -20.26 10.76 -8.75
N ASP A 5 -21.30 10.28 -8.07
CA ASP A 5 -21.59 10.47 -6.66
C ASP A 5 -20.35 10.00 -5.89
N HIS A 6 -19.61 10.97 -5.37
CA HIS A 6 -18.46 10.85 -4.47
C HIS A 6 -17.73 9.49 -4.46
N ASP A 7 -17.02 9.15 -5.56
CA ASP A 7 -16.20 7.93 -5.59
C ASP A 7 -14.97 8.07 -4.66
N HIS A 8 -15.09 7.54 -3.46
CA HIS A 8 -14.06 7.53 -2.43
C HIS A 8 -13.12 6.31 -2.52
N THR A 9 -13.17 5.53 -3.60
CA THR A 9 -12.38 4.30 -3.73
C THR A 9 -10.87 4.55 -3.58
N ALA A 10 -10.36 5.68 -4.08
CA ALA A 10 -8.96 6.07 -3.93
C ALA A 10 -8.57 6.21 -2.45
N ALA A 11 -9.38 6.91 -1.65
CA ALA A 11 -9.12 7.12 -0.23
C ALA A 11 -9.23 5.80 0.56
N PHE A 12 -10.21 4.95 0.24
CA PHE A 12 -10.34 3.64 0.86
C PHE A 12 -9.14 2.73 0.55
N ALA A 13 -8.61 2.77 -0.68
CA ALA A 13 -7.44 1.99 -1.05
C ALA A 13 -6.22 2.36 -0.21
N GLU A 14 -5.93 3.66 -0.11
CA GLU A 14 -4.82 4.19 0.70
C GLU A 14 -5.02 3.88 2.20
N ALA A 15 -6.25 3.99 2.70
CA ALA A 15 -6.60 3.62 4.08
C ALA A 15 -6.38 2.13 4.37
N PHE A 16 -6.78 1.24 3.45
CA PHE A 16 -6.54 -0.19 3.59
C PHE A 16 -5.05 -0.54 3.49
N PHE A 17 -4.28 0.15 2.66
CA PHE A 17 -2.83 0.00 2.66
C PHE A 17 -2.22 0.34 4.02
N MET A 18 -2.57 1.50 4.60
CA MET A 18 -2.12 1.88 5.94
C MET A 18 -2.55 0.87 7.01
N ALA A 19 -3.79 0.40 6.96
CA ALA A 19 -4.31 -0.59 7.89
C ALA A 19 -3.58 -1.95 7.75
N ASN A 20 -3.15 -2.34 6.55
CA ASN A 20 -2.35 -3.55 6.32
C ASN A 20 -0.97 -3.48 6.99
N LEU A 21 -0.41 -2.29 7.21
CA LEU A 21 0.87 -2.14 7.92
C LEU A 21 0.76 -2.56 9.40
N LEU A 22 -0.42 -2.40 10.00
CA LEU A 22 -0.70 -2.75 11.39
C LEU A 22 -1.31 -4.16 11.50
N PHE A 23 -2.21 -4.50 10.60
CA PHE A 23 -2.93 -5.76 10.56
C PHE A 23 -2.62 -6.49 9.26
N VAL A 24 -1.41 -7.05 9.20
CA VAL A 24 -0.88 -7.71 8.00
C VAL A 24 -1.81 -8.82 7.55
N GLY A 25 -2.22 -8.78 6.28
CA GLY A 25 -3.01 -9.82 5.63
C GLY A 25 -4.49 -9.47 5.46
N VAL A 26 -5.21 -9.10 6.52
CA VAL A 26 -6.67 -8.85 6.44
C VAL A 26 -6.99 -7.71 5.48
N PHE A 27 -6.27 -6.59 5.59
CA PHE A 27 -6.50 -5.46 4.70
C PHE A 27 -5.87 -5.62 3.32
N HIS A 28 -4.85 -6.48 3.17
CA HIS A 28 -4.38 -6.88 1.85
C HIS A 28 -5.46 -7.69 1.10
N LEU A 29 -6.16 -8.60 1.79
CA LEU A 29 -7.30 -9.30 1.22
C LEU A 29 -8.45 -8.33 0.90
N ALA A 30 -8.75 -7.39 1.79
CA ALA A 30 -9.74 -6.35 1.53
C ALA A 30 -9.42 -5.51 0.28
N LEU A 31 -8.14 -5.19 0.06
CA LEU A 31 -7.68 -4.51 -1.17
C LEU A 31 -7.90 -5.36 -2.42
N TRP A 32 -7.64 -6.67 -2.36
CA TRP A 32 -7.94 -7.57 -3.48
C TRP A 32 -9.43 -7.65 -3.78
N VAL A 33 -10.27 -7.73 -2.75
CA VAL A 33 -11.73 -7.67 -2.90
C VAL A 33 -12.15 -6.35 -3.54
N LEU A 34 -11.58 -5.23 -3.09
CA LEU A 34 -11.85 -3.91 -3.64
C LEU A 34 -11.42 -3.81 -5.11
N TRP A 35 -10.24 -4.34 -5.47
CA TRP A 35 -9.75 -4.44 -6.84
C TRP A 35 -10.71 -5.18 -7.75
N LEU A 36 -11.07 -6.41 -7.39
CA LEU A 36 -11.94 -7.25 -8.22
C LEU A 36 -13.34 -6.64 -8.39
N THR A 37 -13.84 -5.94 -7.38
CA THR A 37 -15.19 -5.36 -7.41
C THR A 37 -15.25 -4.01 -8.14
N ARG A 38 -14.19 -3.20 -8.08
CA ARG A 38 -14.24 -1.79 -8.50
C ARG A 38 -13.32 -1.42 -9.66
N ARG A 39 -12.33 -2.26 -10.04
CA ARG A 39 -11.31 -1.90 -11.06
C ARG A 39 -11.84 -1.37 -12.40
N ASP A 40 -13.02 -1.82 -12.84
CA ASP A 40 -13.60 -1.49 -14.15
C ASP A 40 -14.63 -0.34 -14.06
N ARG A 41 -14.91 0.16 -12.84
CA ARG A 41 -16.01 1.13 -12.57
C ARG A 41 -15.53 2.44 -11.95
N VAL A 42 -14.23 2.58 -11.66
CA VAL A 42 -13.64 3.75 -10.99
C VAL A 42 -12.93 4.66 -11.98
N SER A 43 -12.70 5.91 -11.58
CA SER A 43 -11.92 6.85 -12.37
C SER A 43 -10.47 6.35 -12.58
N PRO A 44 -9.78 6.79 -13.66
CA PRO A 44 -8.37 6.44 -13.89
C PRO A 44 -7.47 6.76 -12.70
N ILE A 45 -7.68 7.92 -12.06
CA ILE A 45 -6.95 8.36 -10.86
C ILE A 45 -7.17 7.37 -9.70
N ALA A 46 -8.43 7.01 -9.42
CA ALA A 46 -8.74 6.08 -8.35
C ALA A 46 -8.20 4.66 -8.62
N ARG A 47 -8.15 4.26 -9.90
CA ARG A 47 -7.54 2.99 -10.31
C ARG A 47 -6.05 2.95 -10.03
N ASP A 48 -5.34 4.06 -10.24
CA ASP A 48 -3.90 4.14 -9.99
C ASP A 48 -3.57 4.16 -8.49
N HIS A 49 -4.36 4.88 -7.67
CA HIS A 49 -4.31 4.78 -6.21
C HIS A 49 -4.55 3.34 -5.73
N LEU A 50 -5.52 2.64 -6.32
CA LEU A 50 -5.81 1.26 -5.96
C LEU A 50 -4.68 0.29 -6.32
N LYS A 51 -4.06 0.45 -7.51
CA LYS A 51 -2.89 -0.35 -7.92
C LYS A 51 -1.69 -0.12 -7.01
N GLN A 52 -1.38 1.13 -6.67
CA GLN A 52 -0.23 1.42 -5.82
C GLN A 52 -0.45 0.95 -4.38
N ALA A 53 -1.67 1.06 -3.85
CA ALA A 53 -2.02 0.52 -2.54
C ALA A 53 -1.91 -1.03 -2.51
N LEU A 54 -2.33 -1.72 -3.58
CA LEU A 54 -2.12 -3.16 -3.74
C LEU A 54 -0.64 -3.54 -3.81
N ALA A 55 0.14 -2.86 -4.64
CA ALA A 55 1.57 -3.13 -4.78
C ALA A 55 2.32 -2.83 -3.47
N GLY A 56 2.00 -1.71 -2.83
CA GLY A 56 2.56 -1.31 -1.53
C GLY A 56 2.22 -2.32 -0.45
N SER A 57 0.95 -2.73 -0.33
CA SER A 57 0.53 -3.73 0.66
C SER A 57 1.16 -5.10 0.39
N ALA A 58 1.25 -5.55 -0.86
CA ALA A 58 1.94 -6.79 -1.22
C ALA A 58 3.42 -6.75 -0.81
N PHE A 59 4.11 -5.65 -1.14
CA PHE A 59 5.51 -5.47 -0.80
C PHE A 59 5.74 -5.48 0.73
N THR A 60 4.94 -4.74 1.48
CA THR A 60 5.10 -4.66 2.95
C THR A 60 4.71 -5.97 3.64
N THR A 61 3.69 -6.68 3.15
CA THR A 61 3.34 -8.02 3.61
C THR A 61 4.45 -9.04 3.33
N LEU A 62 5.05 -9.02 2.14
CA LEU A 62 6.17 -9.90 1.81
C LEU A 62 7.39 -9.59 2.68
N LEU A 63 7.70 -8.31 2.90
CA LEU A 63 8.79 -7.88 3.77
C LEU A 63 8.58 -8.37 5.21
N PHE A 64 7.35 -8.23 5.74
CA PHE A 64 6.99 -8.75 7.06
C PHE A 64 7.16 -10.27 7.14
N LEU A 65 6.65 -11.01 6.15
CA LEU A 65 6.75 -12.47 6.13
C LEU A 65 8.21 -12.93 6.05
N ALA A 66 9.03 -12.31 5.20
CA ALA A 66 10.45 -12.60 5.07
C ALA A 66 11.20 -12.38 6.39
N LEU A 67 10.88 -11.29 7.12
CA LEU A 67 11.45 -11.01 8.43
C LEU A 67 11.07 -12.06 9.47
N ASN A 68 9.79 -12.46 9.53
CA ASN A 68 9.31 -13.48 10.47
C ASN A 68 9.95 -14.85 10.18
N ILE A 69 10.03 -15.24 8.90
CA ILE A 69 10.73 -16.47 8.49
C ILE A 69 12.22 -16.40 8.87
N GLY A 70 12.88 -15.27 8.63
CA GLY A 70 14.28 -15.06 9.00
C GLY A 70 14.51 -15.21 10.51
N ILE A 71 13.64 -14.63 11.35
CA ILE A 71 13.70 -14.80 12.81
C ILE A 71 13.52 -16.29 13.17
N MET A 72 12.52 -16.96 12.60
CA MET A 72 12.23 -18.37 12.88
C MET A 72 13.41 -19.29 12.53
N LEU A 73 14.14 -19.00 11.45
CA LEU A 73 15.27 -19.81 10.97
C LEU A 73 16.60 -19.52 11.67
N THR A 74 16.76 -18.36 12.31
CA THR A 74 18.05 -17.94 12.88
C THR A 74 18.08 -17.97 14.40
N THR A 75 17.25 -17.16 15.04
CA THR A 75 17.31 -16.89 16.49
C THR A 75 16.11 -17.45 17.23
N GLY A 76 14.96 -17.57 16.55
CA GLY A 76 13.67 -17.91 17.14
C GLY A 76 13.09 -16.80 18.01
N TYR A 77 11.76 -16.84 18.22
CA TYR A 77 11.03 -15.85 19.03
C TYR A 77 11.26 -15.95 20.54
N HIS A 78 11.95 -16.99 21.00
CA HIS A 78 12.36 -17.11 22.40
C HIS A 78 13.57 -16.23 22.71
N SER A 79 14.28 -15.74 21.69
CA SER A 79 15.47 -14.91 21.87
C SER A 79 15.13 -13.42 21.96
N VAL A 80 15.91 -12.69 22.76
CA VAL A 80 15.82 -11.22 22.83
C VAL A 80 16.15 -10.59 21.47
N GLY A 81 17.09 -11.18 20.73
CA GLY A 81 17.49 -10.68 19.41
C GLY A 81 16.36 -10.73 18.38
N GLY A 82 15.59 -11.82 18.34
CA GLY A 82 14.43 -11.95 17.46
C GLY A 82 13.32 -10.95 17.80
N LEU A 83 13.03 -10.80 19.10
CA LEU A 83 12.04 -9.81 19.57
C LEU A 83 12.47 -8.37 19.28
N LEU A 84 13.73 -8.02 19.55
CA LEU A 84 14.29 -6.69 19.25
C LEU A 84 14.31 -6.40 17.75
N THR A 85 14.57 -7.41 16.92
CA THR A 85 14.50 -7.28 15.46
C THR A 85 13.09 -6.91 15.00
N LEU A 86 12.07 -7.57 15.56
CA LEU A 86 10.67 -7.26 15.28
C LEU A 86 10.29 -5.85 15.77
N GLU A 87 10.77 -5.45 16.95
CA GLU A 87 10.56 -4.11 17.51
C GLU A 87 11.15 -3.02 16.59
N ILE A 88 12.40 -3.20 16.14
CA ILE A 88 13.06 -2.26 15.21
C ILE A 88 12.26 -2.14 13.90
N TYR A 89 11.74 -3.25 13.38
CA TYR A 89 10.87 -3.24 12.21
C TYR A 89 9.61 -2.38 12.44
N TYR A 90 8.92 -2.57 13.56
CA TYR A 90 7.72 -1.79 13.88
C TYR A 90 8.03 -0.32 14.23
N MET A 91 9.21 -0.02 14.78
CA MET A 91 9.58 1.35 15.17
C MET A 91 10.04 2.20 14.00
N PHE A 92 10.70 1.61 12.99
CA PHE A 92 11.27 2.38 11.87
C PHE A 92 10.62 2.09 10.52
N ILE A 93 10.43 0.82 10.19
CA ILE A 93 9.97 0.42 8.84
C ILE A 93 8.47 0.71 8.69
N VAL A 94 7.65 0.31 9.66
CA VAL A 94 6.20 0.54 9.60
C VAL A 94 5.86 2.04 9.51
N PRO A 95 6.40 2.94 10.35
CA PRO A 95 6.12 4.38 10.25
C PRO A 95 6.60 4.99 8.93
N LEU A 96 7.72 4.52 8.37
CA LEU A 96 8.20 5.00 7.07
C LEU A 96 7.18 4.73 5.95
N PHE A 97 6.65 3.51 5.89
CA PHE A 97 5.59 3.17 4.92
C PHE A 97 4.26 3.85 5.25
N MET A 98 3.97 4.07 6.53
CA MET A 98 2.78 4.79 6.98
C MET A 98 2.79 6.23 6.44
N LEU A 99 3.93 6.92 6.50
CA LEU A 99 4.08 8.28 5.95
C LEU A 99 3.79 8.31 4.44
N ILE A 100 4.28 7.31 3.70
CA ILE A 100 3.99 7.17 2.26
C ILE A 100 2.48 7.01 2.03
N GLY A 101 1.81 6.17 2.83
CA GLY A 101 0.36 5.98 2.78
C GLY A 101 -0.43 7.24 3.12
N ILE A 102 0.00 8.01 4.13
CA ILE A 102 -0.63 9.29 4.50
C ILE A 102 -0.54 10.31 3.35
N LEU A 103 0.61 10.39 2.67
CA LEU A 103 0.78 11.27 1.52
C LEU A 103 -0.14 10.86 0.36
N GLY A 104 -0.23 9.55 0.08
CA GLY A 104 -1.16 9.01 -0.91
C GLY A 104 -2.61 9.28 -0.57
N PHE A 105 -3.00 9.06 0.68
CA PHE A 105 -4.35 9.32 1.19
C PHE A 105 -4.74 10.80 1.08
N LYS A 106 -3.84 11.72 1.46
CA LYS A 106 -4.07 13.17 1.34
C LYS A 106 -4.40 13.54 -0.11
N LYS A 107 -3.64 13.01 -1.07
CA LYS A 107 -3.84 13.27 -2.50
C LYS A 107 -5.09 12.58 -3.05
N ALA A 108 -5.40 11.39 -2.55
CA ALA A 108 -6.62 10.67 -2.91
C ALA A 108 -7.89 11.43 -2.50
N ILE A 109 -7.89 12.08 -1.32
CA ILE A 109 -9.02 12.93 -0.88
C ILE A 109 -9.15 14.17 -1.76
N THR A 110 -8.03 14.78 -2.19
CA THR A 110 -8.06 15.96 -3.08
C THR A 110 -8.25 15.60 -4.56
N ARG A 111 -8.37 14.31 -4.90
CA ARG A 111 -8.50 13.78 -6.27
C ARG A 111 -7.35 14.16 -7.19
N GLU A 112 -6.18 14.36 -6.61
CA GLU A 112 -4.97 14.65 -7.36
C GLU A 112 -4.27 13.35 -7.76
N GLU A 113 -3.64 13.35 -8.94
CA GLU A 113 -2.74 12.29 -9.31
C GLU A 113 -1.54 12.26 -8.36
N TYR A 114 -1.30 11.10 -7.77
CA TYR A 114 -0.14 10.88 -6.93
C TYR A 114 0.40 9.48 -7.12
N ARG A 115 1.71 9.40 -7.33
CA ARG A 115 2.45 8.15 -7.50
C ARG A 115 3.46 8.08 -6.37
N TYR A 116 3.47 6.96 -5.64
CA TYR A 116 4.47 6.77 -4.58
C TYR A 116 5.89 6.94 -5.13
N PRO A 117 6.74 7.80 -4.52
CA PRO A 117 8.08 8.09 -5.03
C PRO A 117 8.97 6.82 -5.13
N VAL A 118 8.70 5.81 -4.30
CA VAL A 118 9.44 4.53 -4.29
C VAL A 118 8.96 3.55 -5.36
N PHE A 119 7.67 3.54 -5.69
CA PHE A 119 7.08 2.59 -6.66
C PHE A 119 6.94 3.16 -8.08
N ALA A 120 6.97 4.50 -8.24
CA ALA A 120 6.87 5.16 -9.54
C ALA A 120 7.99 4.74 -10.50
N ARG A 121 9.20 4.49 -9.99
CA ARG A 121 10.36 4.05 -10.77
C ARG A 121 10.34 2.54 -11.08
N LEU A 122 9.70 1.75 -10.21
CA LEU A 122 9.69 0.28 -10.30
C LEU A 122 8.62 -0.26 -11.26
N LEU A 123 7.54 0.50 -11.50
CA LEU A 123 6.42 0.08 -12.34
C LEU A 123 6.46 0.60 -13.79
N ASN A 124 7.54 1.29 -14.20
CA ASN A 124 7.86 1.75 -15.57
C ASN A 124 6.63 2.01 -16.48
N ILE A 125 5.68 2.82 -16.00
CA ILE A 125 4.61 3.30 -16.87
C ILE A 125 5.25 4.44 -17.66
N GLU A 126 5.62 4.13 -18.91
CA GLU A 126 6.02 5.13 -19.89
C GLU A 126 5.03 6.29 -19.82
N THR A 127 5.58 7.47 -19.60
CA THR A 127 4.94 8.73 -19.92
C THR A 127 4.32 8.60 -21.30
N ALA A 128 2.99 8.55 -21.39
CA ALA A 128 2.31 9.17 -22.51
C ALA A 128 2.59 10.67 -22.35
N ALA A 129 3.78 11.06 -22.79
CA ALA A 129 4.17 12.44 -22.92
C ALA A 129 3.14 13.09 -23.85
N ASN A 130 2.46 14.08 -23.30
CA ASN A 130 1.75 15.15 -23.98
C ASN A 130 2.24 15.34 -25.44
N PRO A 131 1.42 15.06 -26.48
CA PRO A 131 1.73 15.57 -27.80
C PRO A 131 1.56 17.09 -27.74
N ALA A 132 2.69 17.79 -27.82
CA ALA A 132 2.74 19.22 -28.09
C ALA A 132 2.07 19.55 -29.44
#